data_AF-A0ABD6HZ97-F1
#
_entry.id   AF-A0ABD6HZ97-F1
#
_cell.length_a   1.000
_cell.length_b   1.000
_cell.length_c   1.000
_cell.angle_alpha   90.00
_cell.angle_beta   90.00
_cell.angle_gamma   90.00
#
_symmetry.space_group_name_H-M   'P 1'
#
loop_
_entity.id
_entity.type
_entity.pdbx_description
1 polymer ?
#
loop_
_entity_poly.entity_id
_entity_poly.type
_entity_poly.pdbx_seq_one_letter_code
_entity_poly.pdbx_strand_id
1 'polypeptide(L)' 'METETHNCYGCGGSFAREDLQYRPIGKGAYRKNAYYCPVCNEREKKKNALTAATTSFRNSLPKRPTGFQLRPAAWNK' A
#
# COMPACT_ATOMS: atom_id res chain seq x y z
N MET A 1 8.44 -24.93 -25.79
CA MET A 1 7.82 -23.77 -25.13
C MET A 1 8.74 -23.40 -23.98
N GLU A 2 9.42 -22.26 -24.04
CA GLU A 2 10.12 -21.75 -22.86
C GLU A 2 9.07 -21.52 -21.78
N THR A 3 9.19 -22.22 -20.65
CA THR A 3 8.33 -22.00 -19.51
C THR A 3 8.74 -20.66 -18.90
N GLU A 4 8.16 -19.56 -19.37
CA GLU A 4 8.41 -18.23 -18.84
C GLU A 4 8.00 -18.20 -17.36
N THR A 5 8.96 -18.48 -16.48
CA THR A 5 8.78 -18.39 -15.04
C THR A 5 8.91 -16.93 -14.64
N HIS A 6 7.95 -16.46 -13.85
CA HIS A 6 7.96 -15.11 -13.29
C HIS A 6 8.17 -15.15 -11.78
N ASN A 7 8.75 -14.09 -11.26
CA ASN A 7 9.02 -13.99 -9.83
C ASN A 7 7.87 -13.30 -9.11
N CYS A 8 7.48 -13.87 -7.97
CA CYS A 8 6.56 -13.22 -7.05
C CYS A 8 7.22 -11.98 -6.44
N TYR A 9 6.56 -10.83 -6.57
CA TYR A 9 7.01 -9.55 -6.03
C TYR A 9 7.10 -9.56 -4.49
N GLY A 10 6.32 -10.40 -3.82
CA GLY A 10 6.27 -10.47 -2.36
C GLY A 10 7.32 -11.36 -1.71
N CYS A 11 7.58 -12.55 -2.28
CA CYS A 11 8.49 -13.54 -1.70
C CYS A 11 9.72 -13.85 -2.56
N GLY A 12 9.79 -13.33 -3.80
CA GLY A 12 10.90 -13.56 -4.72
C GLY A 12 10.92 -14.94 -5.39
N GLY A 13 10.04 -15.87 -4.99
CA GLY A 13 9.98 -17.20 -5.58
C GLY A 13 9.59 -17.18 -7.06
N SER A 14 10.12 -18.12 -7.84
CA SER A 14 9.80 -18.30 -9.25
C SER A 14 8.61 -19.25 -9.42
N PHE A 15 7.61 -18.81 -10.17
CA PHE A 15 6.36 -19.53 -10.43
C PHE A 15 6.04 -19.49 -11.92
N ALA A 16 5.14 -20.36 -12.38
CA ALA A 16 4.54 -20.20 -13.69
C ALA A 16 3.74 -18.89 -13.74
N ARG A 17 3.67 -18.27 -14.92
CA ARG A 17 2.88 -17.05 -15.18
C ARG A 17 1.44 -17.18 -14.67
N GLU A 18 0.84 -18.34 -14.90
CA GLU A 18 -0.57 -18.65 -14.67
C GLU A 18 -0.93 -18.68 -13.18
N ASP A 19 0.02 -19.07 -12.33
CA ASP A 19 -0.15 -19.14 -10.88
C ASP A 19 -0.01 -17.79 -10.19
N LEU A 20 0.46 -16.76 -10.91
CA LEU A 20 0.69 -15.44 -10.37
C LEU A 20 -0.49 -14.52 -10.62
N GLN A 21 -0.98 -13.92 -9.54
CA GLN A 21 -1.97 -12.87 -9.62
C GLN A 21 -1.32 -11.54 -9.97
N TYR A 22 -1.76 -10.95 -11.08
CA TYR A 22 -1.38 -9.59 -11.45
C TYR A 22 -2.02 -8.55 -10.53
N ARG A 23 -1.19 -7.65 -9.99
CA ARG A 23 -1.61 -6.43 -9.29
C ARG A 23 -0.69 -5.27 -9.65
N PRO A 24 -1.20 -4.22 -10.28
CA PRO A 24 -0.37 -3.06 -10.56
C PRO A 24 -0.17 -2.19 -9.31
N ILE A 25 1.02 -1.63 -9.17
CA ILE A 25 1.43 -0.78 -8.04
C ILE A 25 1.79 0.62 -8.56
N GLY A 26 1.53 1.66 -7.77
CA GLY A 26 1.85 3.05 -8.12
C GLY A 26 0.68 3.79 -8.79
N LYS A 27 0.93 5.04 -9.20
CA LYS A 27 -0.08 5.93 -9.79
C LYS A 27 0.43 6.53 -11.11
N GLY A 28 -0.47 6.71 -12.06
CA GLY A 28 -0.19 7.36 -13.34
C GLY A 28 0.94 6.69 -14.14
N ALA A 29 1.84 7.51 -14.69
CA ALA A 29 2.95 7.05 -15.53
C ALA A 29 3.97 6.14 -14.80
N TYR A 30 3.98 6.14 -13.46
CA TYR A 30 4.89 5.33 -12.65
C TYR A 30 4.29 3.99 -12.21
N ARG A 31 3.20 3.56 -12.86
CA ARG A 31 2.54 2.29 -12.54
C ARG A 31 3.43 1.12 -12.95
N LYS A 32 3.77 0.27 -11.98
CA LYS A 32 4.59 -0.92 -12.17
C LYS A 32 3.71 -2.16 -12.18
N ASN A 33 4.04 -3.10 -13.06
CA ASN A 33 3.39 -4.40 -13.10
C ASN A 33 3.99 -5.29 -12.01
N ALA A 34 3.20 -5.69 -11.02
CA ALA A 34 3.62 -6.65 -10.01
C ALA A 34 2.78 -7.92 -10.06
N TYR A 35 3.45 -9.05 -9.81
CA TYR A 35 2.87 -10.38 -9.86
C TYR A 35 3.07 -11.04 -8.51
N TYR A 36 2.03 -11.63 -7.95
CA TYR A 36 2.05 -12.19 -6.60
C TYR A 36 1.56 -13.63 -6.61
N CYS A 37 2.25 -14.51 -5.89
CA CYS A 37 1.72 -15.84 -5.62
C CYS A 37 0.44 -15.75 -4.78
N PRO A 38 -0.40 -16.81 -4.73
CA PRO A 38 -1.67 -16.78 -4.02
C PRO A 38 -1.55 -16.35 -2.55
N VAL A 39 -0.51 -16.84 -1.86
CA VAL A 39 -0.23 -16.51 -0.45
C VAL A 39 0.15 -15.05 -0.27
N CYS A 40 1.05 -14.52 -1.11
CA CYS A 40 1.44 -13.10 -1.03
C CYS A 40 0.31 -12.16 -1.46
N ASN A 41 -0.53 -12.57 -2.42
CA ASN A 41 -1.71 -11.84 -2.86
C ASN A 41 -2.72 -11.68 -1.70
N GLU A 42 -3.00 -12.74 -0.96
CA GLU A 42 -3.83 -12.72 0.24
C GLU A 42 -3.29 -11.75 1.31
N ARG A 43 -1.97 -11.80 1.56
CA ARG A 43 -1.30 -10.88 2.49
C ARG A 43 -1.45 -9.42 2.03
N GLU A 44 -1.31 -9.15 0.74
CA GLU A 44 -1.43 -7.81 0.18
C GLU A 44 -2.87 -7.27 0.23
N LYS A 45 -3.88 -8.12 0.02
CA LYS A 45 -5.29 -7.74 0.24
C LYS A 45 -5.53 -7.28 1.68
N LYS A 46 -5.03 -8.04 2.67
CA LYS A 46 -5.18 -7.71 4.10
C LYS A 46 -4.49 -6.38 4.45
N LYS A 47 -3.29 -6.14 3.92
CA LYS A 47 -2.59 -4.85 4.09
C LYS A 47 -3.37 -3.67 3.51
N ASN A 48 -3.93 -3.83 2.31
CA ASN A 48 -4.73 -2.80 1.68
C ASN A 48 -6.00 -2.49 2.48
N ALA A 49 -6.68 -3.53 2.98
CA ALA A 49 -7.85 -3.37 3.85
C ALA A 49 -7.51 -2.60 5.14
N LEU A 50 -6.39 -2.96 5.79
CA LEU A 50 -5.92 -2.26 7.00
C LEU A 50 -5.58 -0.80 6.73
N THR A 51 -4.90 -0.52 5.62
CA THR A 51 -4.53 0.85 5.22
C THR A 51 -5.77 1.69 4.92
N ALA A 52 -6.76 1.12 4.23
CA ALA A 52 -8.04 1.77 3.98
C ALA A 52 -8.78 2.07 5.30
N ALA A 53 -8.89 1.08 6.20
CA ALA A 53 -9.54 1.27 7.50
C ALA A 53 -8.85 2.36 8.34
N THR A 54 -7.51 2.36 8.37
CA THR A 54 -6.72 3.40 9.06
C THR A 54 -6.99 4.80 8.48
N THR A 55 -7.07 4.90 7.17
CA THR A 55 -7.34 6.17 6.47
C THR A 55 -8.77 6.64 6.75
N SER A 56 -9.76 5.74 6.67
CA SER A 56 -11.15 6.04 7.01
C SER A 56 -11.30 6.51 8.46
N PHE A 57 -10.63 5.83 9.40
CA PHE A 57 -10.62 6.24 10.81
C PHE A 57 -10.05 7.65 10.97
N ARG A 58 -8.88 7.94 10.38
CA ARG A 58 -8.29 9.29 10.41
C ARG A 58 -9.22 10.37 9.84
N ASN A 59 -9.93 10.06 8.75
CA ASN A 59 -10.87 10.98 8.12
C ASN A 59 -12.17 11.16 8.92
N SER A 60 -12.51 10.21 9.79
CA SER A 60 -13.66 10.31 10.70
C SER A 60 -13.37 11.20 11.91
N LEU A 61 -12.09 11.44 12.24
CA LEU A 61 -11.73 12.33 13.34
C LEU A 61 -12.09 13.79 13.01
N PRO A 62 -12.53 14.58 13.99
CA PRO A 62 -12.84 15.98 13.77
C PRO A 62 -11.59 16.72 13.25
N LYS A 63 -11.78 17.53 12.21
CA LYS A 63 -10.71 18.36 11.67
C LYS A 63 -10.22 19.30 12.76
N ARG A 64 -8.90 19.42 12.90
CA ARG A 64 -8.29 20.36 13.84
C ARG A 64 -8.78 21.78 13.51
N PRO A 65 -9.28 22.55 14.50
CA PRO A 65 -9.76 23.91 14.24
C PRO A 65 -8.62 24.78 13.68
N THR A 66 -8.91 25.47 12.59
CA THR A 66 -8.05 26.46 11.92
C THR A 66 -7.87 27.67 12.84
N GLY A 67 -6.94 27.57 13.78
CA GLY A 67 -6.69 28.59 14.80
C GLY A 67 -5.87 28.11 16.00
N PHE A 68 -5.73 26.79 16.21
CA PHE A 68 -4.92 26.25 17.29
C PHE A 68 -3.42 26.32 16.95
N GLN A 69 -2.83 27.52 17.02
CA GLN A 69 -1.38 27.70 17.02
C GLN A 69 -0.82 27.10 18.31
N LEU A 70 -0.05 26.01 18.19
CA LEU A 70 0.81 25.49 19.27
C LEU A 70 2.04 26.38 19.44
N ARG A 71 1.89 27.70 19.51
CA ARG A 71 2.99 28.57 19.95
C ARG A 71 2.94 28.59 21.48
N PRO A 72 3.97 28.11 22.19
CA PRO A 72 4.07 28.37 23.61
C PRO A 72 4.15 29.88 23.80
N ALA A 73 3.21 30.47 24.56
CA ALA A 73 3.22 31.89 24.91
C ALA A 73 4.43 32.31 25.75
N ALA A 74 5.35 31.39 26.06
CA ALA A 74 6.47 31.56 26.98
C ALA A 74 7.77 32.10 26.35
N TRP A 75 7.80 32.40 25.04
CA TRP A 75 9.00 32.92 24.35
C TRP A 75 8.89 34.41 24.03
N ASN A 76 8.43 35.21 24.99
CA ASN A 76 8.62 36.66 25.00
C ASN A 76 8.92 37.07 26.45
N LYS A 77 10.20 37.12 26.79
CA LYS A 77 10.71 37.83 27.95
C LYS A 77 12.01 38.50 27.56
#